data_AF-A0A2G6L5W7-F1
#
_entry.id   AF-A0A2G6L5W7-F1
#
_cell.length_a   1.000
_cell.length_b   1.000
_cell.length_c   1.000
_cell.angle_alpha   90.00
_cell.angle_beta   90.00
_cell.angle_gamma   90.00
#
_symmetry.space_group_name_H-M   'P 1'
#
loop_
_entity.id
_entity.type
_entity.pdbx_description
1 polymer ?
#
loop_
_entity_poly.entity_id
_entity_poly.type
_entity_poly.pdbx_seq_one_letter_code
_entity_poly.pdbx_strand_id
1 'polypeptide(L)'
;MRSVAIIRLQSGAALLVVLVVLLMMTLLGITSLKSGLFHERMAHHSQADALTFLGAESAINSILSMVTAFKSDVAFEKSAFFELMAIAGSEQCYCIAKNKVSEGLCSANETFDRRTNGMLVAQASTSYLKSSGSINNDTDVFAYHEFSTLGAAYLLADVNLPFAYQNNQHWKISGTSQGFSMTARDLGMQRSFCSQQIKD
;
A
#
# COMPACT_ATOMS: atom_id res chain seq x y z
N MET A 1 57.02 -23.78 57.37
CA MET A 1 56.98 -24.72 56.22
C MET A 1 55.66 -25.48 56.27
N ARG A 2 54.69 -25.17 55.41
CA ARG A 2 53.49 -26.00 55.23
C ARG A 2 53.30 -26.21 53.74
N SER A 3 53.61 -27.44 53.32
CA SER A 3 53.57 -27.92 51.94
C SER A 3 52.13 -27.95 51.45
N VAL A 4 51.86 -27.23 50.35
CA VAL A 4 50.64 -27.39 49.56
C VAL A 4 50.94 -28.43 48.49
N ALA A 5 50.80 -29.70 48.84
CA ALA A 5 50.79 -30.78 47.87
C ALA A 5 49.36 -30.92 47.32
N ILE A 6 49.10 -30.40 46.12
CA ILE A 6 47.88 -30.71 45.37
C ILE A 6 48.21 -31.83 44.39
N ILE A 7 47.54 -32.94 44.64
CA ILE A 7 47.63 -34.25 44.02
C ILE A 7 47.36 -34.15 42.51
N ARG A 8 48.35 -34.53 41.70
CA ARG A 8 48.21 -34.69 40.25
C ARG A 8 47.65 -36.08 39.95
N LEU A 9 46.33 -36.26 39.86
CA LEU A 9 45.78 -37.53 39.35
C LEU A 9 44.41 -37.47 38.64
N GLN A 10 43.86 -36.29 38.30
CA GLN A 10 42.60 -36.20 37.53
C GLN A 10 42.61 -35.06 36.51
N SER A 11 43.51 -35.10 35.52
CA SER A 11 43.49 -34.13 34.40
C SER A 11 42.39 -34.45 33.37
N GLY A 12 41.99 -35.71 33.23
CA GLY A 12 40.96 -36.12 32.26
C GLY A 12 39.53 -35.79 32.69
N ALA A 13 39.20 -35.93 33.98
CA ALA A 13 37.87 -35.64 34.50
C ALA A 13 37.53 -34.14 34.44
N ALA A 14 38.50 -33.27 34.71
CA ALA A 14 38.34 -31.82 34.61
C ALA A 14 38.01 -31.37 33.18
N LEU A 15 38.66 -31.97 32.17
CA LEU A 15 38.39 -31.68 30.76
C LEU A 15 36.95 -32.05 30.37
N LEU A 16 36.46 -33.18 30.87
CA LEU A 16 35.09 -33.66 30.60
C LEU A 16 34.05 -32.72 31.21
N VAL A 17 34.25 -32.28 32.47
CA VAL A 17 33.36 -31.33 33.14
C VAL A 17 33.32 -30.00 32.38
N VAL A 18 34.46 -29.47 31.97
CA VAL A 18 34.53 -28.24 31.15
C VAL A 18 33.79 -28.43 29.84
N LEU A 19 33.93 -29.57 29.18
CA LEU A 19 33.22 -29.87 27.92
C LEU A 19 31.70 -29.94 28.12
N VAL A 20 31.23 -30.55 29.21
CA VAL A 20 29.79 -30.59 29.55
C VAL A 20 29.26 -29.19 29.83
N VAL A 21 29.99 -28.37 30.59
CA VAL A 21 29.58 -26.98 30.88
C VAL A 21 29.57 -26.14 29.60
N LEU A 22 30.58 -26.26 28.75
CA LEU A 22 30.61 -25.60 27.43
C LEU A 22 29.43 -26.04 26.57
N LEU A 23 29.10 -27.33 26.55
CA LEU A 23 27.96 -27.85 25.82
C LEU A 23 26.62 -27.32 26.36
N MET A 24 26.46 -27.22 27.68
CA MET A 24 25.27 -26.62 28.26
C MET A 24 25.15 -25.13 27.90
N MET A 25 26.25 -24.38 27.96
CA MET A 25 26.28 -22.97 27.57
C MET A 25 25.95 -22.76 26.09
N THR A 26 26.42 -23.61 25.18
CA THR A 26 26.09 -23.50 23.76
C THR A 26 24.61 -23.78 23.50
N LEU A 27 24.01 -24.78 24.15
CA LEU A 27 22.58 -25.06 24.04
C LEU A 27 21.71 -23.90 24.53
N LEU A 28 22.09 -23.28 25.66
CA LEU A 28 21.42 -22.08 26.18
C LEU A 28 21.58 -20.89 25.21
N GLY A 29 22.78 -20.71 24.65
CA GLY A 29 23.06 -19.67 23.66
C GLY A 29 22.22 -19.82 22.39
N ILE A 30 22.14 -21.03 21.83
CA ILE A 30 21.36 -21.32 20.62
C ILE A 30 19.86 -21.08 20.85
N THR A 31 19.35 -21.46 22.02
CA THR A 31 17.93 -21.26 22.37
C THR A 31 17.58 -19.77 22.41
N SER A 32 18.45 -18.94 22.98
CA SER A 32 18.30 -17.48 22.99
C SER A 32 18.32 -16.89 21.58
N LEU A 33 19.27 -17.33 20.73
CA LEU A 33 19.37 -16.88 19.34
C LEU A 33 18.12 -17.23 18.52
N LYS A 34 17.55 -18.43 18.73
CA LYS A 34 16.32 -18.85 18.04
C LYS A 34 15.14 -17.94 18.36
N SER A 35 14.99 -17.54 19.63
CA SER A 35 13.95 -16.58 20.04
C SER A 35 14.21 -15.19 19.47
N GLY A 36 15.46 -14.74 19.41
CA GLY A 36 15.83 -13.46 18.78
C GLY A 36 15.43 -13.39 17.30
N LEU A 37 15.74 -14.45 16.53
CA LEU A 37 15.36 -14.54 15.11
C LEU A 37 13.85 -14.57 14.91
N PHE A 38 13.09 -15.16 15.84
CA PHE A 38 11.64 -15.14 15.77
C PHE A 38 11.08 -13.73 15.92
N HIS A 39 11.57 -12.95 16.89
CA HIS A 39 11.17 -11.56 17.07
C HIS A 39 11.53 -10.68 15.86
N GLU A 40 12.71 -10.89 15.28
CA GLU A 40 13.14 -10.18 14.07
C GLU A 40 12.19 -10.44 12.89
N ARG A 41 11.84 -11.71 12.65
CA ARG A 41 10.87 -12.07 11.59
C ARG A 41 9.50 -11.46 11.83
N MET A 42 9.03 -11.47 13.08
CA MET A 42 7.76 -10.85 13.43
C MET A 42 7.78 -9.33 13.19
N ALA A 43 8.88 -8.66 13.52
CA ALA A 43 9.06 -7.23 13.25
C ALA A 43 9.09 -6.92 11.75
N HIS A 44 9.72 -7.77 10.94
CA HIS A 44 9.69 -7.60 9.47
C HIS A 44 8.31 -7.82 8.89
N HIS A 45 7.54 -8.78 9.41
CA HIS A 45 6.16 -9.02 8.98
C HIS A 45 5.28 -7.78 9.24
N SER A 46 5.28 -7.26 10.47
CA SER A 46 4.51 -6.05 10.80
C SER A 46 4.98 -4.81 10.04
N GLN A 47 6.29 -4.72 9.75
CA GLN A 47 6.83 -3.65 8.91
C GLN A 47 6.32 -3.75 7.46
N ALA A 48 6.30 -4.94 6.86
CA ALA A 48 5.80 -5.14 5.51
C ALA A 48 4.30 -4.81 5.39
N ASP A 49 3.50 -5.20 6.38
CA ASP A 49 2.08 -4.87 6.46
C ASP A 49 1.87 -3.34 6.55
N ALA A 50 2.62 -2.65 7.41
CA ALA A 50 2.52 -1.21 7.53
C ALA A 50 2.92 -0.47 6.25
N LEU A 51 3.94 -0.96 5.53
CA LEU A 51 4.38 -0.35 4.27
C LEU A 51 3.32 -0.47 3.17
N THR A 52 2.68 -1.63 3.04
CA THR A 52 1.60 -1.82 2.05
C THR A 52 0.37 -1.01 2.42
N PHE A 53 0.02 -0.91 3.71
CA PHE A 53 -1.03 0.00 4.19
C PHE A 53 -0.76 1.45 3.78
N LEU A 54 0.44 1.96 4.09
CA LEU A 54 0.83 3.33 3.76
C LEU A 54 0.88 3.58 2.25
N GLY A 55 1.30 2.59 1.47
CA GLY A 55 1.28 2.66 0.01
C GLY A 55 -0.15 2.84 -0.53
N ALA A 56 -1.09 2.03 -0.06
CA ALA A 56 -2.49 2.11 -0.47
C ALA A 56 -3.14 3.44 -0.07
N GLU A 57 -2.90 3.91 1.16
CA GLU A 57 -3.40 5.22 1.62
C GLU A 57 -2.78 6.37 0.84
N SER A 58 -1.48 6.31 0.55
CA SER A 58 -0.83 7.34 -0.27
C SER A 58 -1.37 7.35 -1.70
N ALA A 59 -1.76 6.20 -2.24
CA ALA A 59 -2.41 6.10 -3.54
C ALA A 59 -3.75 6.85 -3.54
N ILE A 60 -4.61 6.59 -2.56
CA ILE A 60 -5.90 7.27 -2.40
C ILE A 60 -5.70 8.78 -2.20
N ASN A 61 -4.78 9.16 -1.32
CA ASN A 61 -4.51 10.56 -1.01
C ASN A 61 -3.96 11.32 -2.22
N SER A 62 -3.18 10.66 -3.10
CA SER A 62 -2.71 11.26 -4.35
C SER A 62 -3.89 11.66 -5.25
N ILE A 63 -4.89 10.79 -5.40
CA ILE A 63 -6.10 11.09 -6.17
C ILE A 63 -6.91 12.20 -5.51
N LEU A 64 -7.12 12.12 -4.19
CA LEU A 64 -7.86 13.14 -3.46
C LEU A 64 -7.17 14.52 -3.56
N SER A 65 -5.84 14.56 -3.55
CA SER A 65 -5.08 15.80 -3.72
C SER A 65 -5.23 16.41 -5.12
N MET A 66 -5.40 15.59 -6.16
CA MET A 66 -5.73 16.09 -7.50
C MET A 66 -7.13 16.70 -7.50
N VAL A 67 -8.10 16.02 -6.87
CA VAL A 67 -9.48 16.51 -6.72
C VAL A 67 -9.51 17.88 -6.05
N THR A 68 -8.78 18.06 -4.95
CA THR A 68 -8.75 19.33 -4.23
C THR A 68 -8.00 20.42 -4.99
N ALA A 69 -6.93 20.09 -5.71
CA ALA A 69 -6.22 21.03 -6.58
C ALA A 69 -7.12 21.57 -7.72
N PHE A 70 -8.08 20.78 -8.22
CA PHE A 70 -9.04 21.26 -9.22
C PHE A 70 -10.05 22.28 -8.66
N LYS A 71 -10.34 22.28 -7.35
CA LYS A 71 -11.32 23.21 -6.77
C LYS A 71 -10.85 24.67 -6.77
N SER A 72 -9.55 24.92 -6.88
CA SER A 72 -8.96 26.25 -6.77
C SER A 72 -8.61 26.92 -8.11
N ASP A 73 -8.71 26.20 -9.23
CA ASP A 73 -8.32 26.69 -10.55
C ASP A 73 -9.53 26.71 -11.48
N VAL A 74 -9.92 27.89 -11.99
CA VAL A 74 -11.01 28.04 -12.96
C VAL A 74 -10.48 27.62 -14.35
N ALA A 75 -10.14 26.34 -14.50
CA ALA A 75 -9.60 25.79 -15.74
C ALA A 75 -10.53 24.69 -16.27
N PHE A 76 -11.37 25.12 -17.21
CA PHE A 76 -12.37 24.37 -17.97
C PHE A 76 -11.88 23.07 -18.65
N GLU A 77 -10.58 22.80 -18.71
CA GLU A 77 -10.04 21.55 -19.29
C GLU A 77 -9.99 20.38 -18.29
N LYS A 78 -9.98 20.66 -16.98
CA LYS A 78 -9.81 19.63 -15.94
C LYS A 78 -11.12 19.17 -15.29
N SER A 79 -12.24 19.83 -15.61
CA SER A 79 -13.60 19.33 -15.37
C SER A 79 -13.93 18.09 -16.20
N ALA A 80 -13.29 17.93 -17.36
CA ALA A 80 -13.47 16.80 -18.26
C ALA A 80 -13.14 15.44 -17.62
N PHE A 81 -12.30 15.40 -16.58
CA PHE A 81 -11.94 14.15 -15.91
C PHE A 81 -13.12 13.52 -15.13
N PHE A 82 -13.78 14.31 -14.27
CA PHE A 82 -14.95 13.83 -13.52
C PHE A 82 -16.19 13.70 -14.39
N GLU A 83 -16.27 14.53 -15.43
CA GLU A 83 -17.24 14.47 -16.52
C GLU A 83 -17.22 13.09 -17.20
N LEU A 84 -16.04 12.65 -17.61
CA LEU A 84 -15.86 11.38 -18.32
C LEU A 84 -16.15 10.17 -17.43
N MET A 85 -15.77 10.24 -16.15
CA MET A 85 -16.10 9.26 -15.13
C MET A 85 -17.60 9.13 -14.87
N ALA A 86 -18.31 10.26 -14.79
CA ALA A 86 -19.74 10.30 -14.52
C ALA A 86 -20.59 9.76 -15.68
N ILE A 87 -20.13 9.91 -16.92
CA ILE A 87 -20.91 9.59 -18.12
C ILE A 87 -20.59 8.20 -18.67
N ALA A 88 -19.33 7.74 -18.56
CA ALA A 88 -18.93 6.44 -19.08
C ALA A 88 -19.19 5.29 -18.08
N GLY A 89 -19.38 5.60 -16.79
CA GLY A 89 -19.42 4.59 -15.72
C GLY A 89 -18.13 3.74 -15.69
N SER A 90 -17.04 4.27 -16.26
CA SER A 90 -15.77 3.59 -16.36
C SER A 90 -14.99 3.78 -15.08
N GLU A 91 -14.40 2.70 -14.60
CA GLU A 91 -13.38 2.74 -13.57
C GLU A 91 -12.07 3.28 -14.17
N GLN A 92 -11.48 4.30 -13.55
CA GLN A 92 -10.22 4.91 -13.98
C GLN A 92 -9.11 4.55 -13.01
N CYS A 93 -7.99 4.10 -13.57
CA CYS A 93 -6.91 3.50 -12.83
C CYS A 93 -5.70 4.42 -12.85
N TYR A 94 -4.98 4.44 -11.74
CA TYR A 94 -3.83 5.30 -11.53
C TYR A 94 -2.71 4.51 -10.91
N CYS A 95 -1.54 4.60 -11.52
CA CYS A 95 -0.31 4.14 -10.90
C CYS A 95 0.38 5.29 -10.17
N ILE A 96 0.79 5.04 -8.93
CA ILE A 96 1.53 6.02 -8.12
C ILE A 96 2.98 5.55 -8.05
N ALA A 97 3.81 6.16 -8.88
CA ALA A 97 5.24 5.95 -8.90
C ALA A 97 5.97 7.08 -8.17
N LYS A 98 7.26 6.87 -7.87
CA LYS A 98 8.19 7.77 -7.14
C LYS A 98 7.84 9.27 -7.13
N ASN A 99 7.65 9.87 -8.30
CA ASN A 99 7.41 11.31 -8.47
C ASN A 99 6.30 11.62 -9.48
N LYS A 100 5.54 10.62 -9.90
CA LYS A 100 4.51 10.80 -10.94
C LYS A 100 3.31 9.94 -10.63
N VAL A 101 2.15 10.46 -10.97
CA VAL A 101 0.94 9.66 -11.07
C VAL A 101 0.63 9.51 -12.54
N SER A 102 0.64 8.27 -13.02
CA SER A 102 0.31 7.91 -14.40
C SER A 102 -1.08 7.28 -14.45
N GLU A 103 -1.77 7.48 -15.57
CA GLU A 103 -3.01 6.77 -15.87
C GLU A 103 -2.70 5.32 -16.26
N GLY A 104 -3.51 4.38 -15.80
CA GLY A 104 -3.40 2.95 -16.08
C GLY A 104 -2.89 2.09 -14.92
N LEU A 105 -2.55 0.84 -15.25
CA LEU A 105 -1.93 -0.13 -14.34
C LEU A 105 -0.45 0.20 -14.14
N CYS A 106 0.09 -0.10 -12.95
CA CYS A 106 1.51 0.03 -12.71
C CYS A 106 2.30 -1.01 -13.51
N SER A 107 3.31 -0.55 -14.25
CA SER A 107 4.32 -1.43 -14.83
C SER A 107 5.27 -1.95 -13.74
N ALA A 108 5.99 -3.05 -14.00
CA ALA A 108 6.96 -3.64 -13.07
C ALA A 108 8.08 -2.67 -12.63
N ASN A 109 8.36 -1.62 -13.42
CA ASN A 109 9.37 -0.62 -13.13
C ASN A 109 8.81 0.65 -12.43
N GLU A 110 7.49 0.73 -12.25
CA GLU A 110 6.80 1.88 -11.66
C GLU A 110 6.51 1.62 -10.19
N THR A 111 7.52 1.86 -9.37
CA THR A 111 7.45 1.60 -7.93
C THR A 111 7.16 2.87 -7.15
N PHE A 112 6.40 2.75 -6.07
CA PHE A 112 6.12 3.83 -5.12
C PHE A 112 7.38 4.25 -4.35
N ASP A 113 8.22 3.27 -4.00
CA ASP A 113 9.44 3.50 -3.24
C ASP A 113 10.47 4.29 -4.03
N ARG A 114 11.10 5.30 -3.39
CA ARG A 114 12.12 6.18 -3.97
C ARG A 114 13.41 5.44 -4.33
N ARG A 115 13.67 4.27 -3.75
CA ARG A 115 14.86 3.44 -4.05
C ARG A 115 14.88 3.00 -5.53
N THR A 116 16.06 2.87 -6.12
CA THR A 116 16.25 2.56 -7.55
C THR A 116 15.58 1.24 -7.95
N ASN A 117 15.64 0.24 -7.06
CA ASN A 117 14.92 -1.03 -7.15
C ASN A 117 13.83 -1.06 -6.08
N GLY A 118 12.83 -0.19 -6.22
CA GLY A 118 11.68 -0.21 -5.33
C GLY A 118 10.94 -1.54 -5.45
N MET A 119 10.40 -2.02 -4.33
CA MET A 119 9.60 -3.24 -4.30
C MET A 119 8.11 -2.95 -4.10
N LEU A 120 7.75 -1.76 -3.63
CA LEU A 120 6.37 -1.41 -3.35
C LEU A 120 5.73 -0.83 -4.62
N VAL A 121 4.63 -1.42 -5.08
CA VAL A 121 3.71 -0.82 -6.05
C VAL A 121 2.49 -0.31 -5.31
N ALA A 122 2.05 0.88 -5.69
CA ALA A 122 0.85 1.50 -5.19
C ALA A 122 -0.03 1.93 -6.37
N GLN A 123 -1.27 1.50 -6.35
CA GLN A 123 -2.26 1.76 -7.38
C GLN A 123 -3.54 2.31 -6.74
N ALA A 124 -4.22 3.21 -7.44
CA ALA A 124 -5.56 3.64 -7.09
C ALA A 124 -6.49 3.40 -8.27
N SER A 125 -7.74 3.13 -7.96
CA SER A 125 -8.81 2.98 -8.92
C SER A 125 -9.99 3.81 -8.45
N THR A 126 -10.52 4.69 -9.29
CA THR A 126 -11.68 5.52 -8.93
C THR A 126 -12.85 5.18 -9.83
N SER A 127 -14.05 5.12 -9.23
CA SER A 127 -15.30 4.90 -9.91
C SER A 127 -16.33 5.94 -9.48
N TYR A 128 -17.19 6.33 -10.42
CA TYR A 128 -18.34 7.17 -10.12
C TYR A 128 -19.52 6.31 -9.66
N LEU A 129 -20.18 6.72 -8.58
CA LEU A 129 -21.30 5.97 -8.00
C LEU A 129 -22.64 6.59 -8.40
N LYS A 130 -22.90 7.83 -7.95
CA LYS A 130 -24.19 8.49 -8.15
C LYS A 130 -24.11 10.00 -7.96
N SER A 131 -25.11 10.68 -8.49
CA SER A 131 -25.42 12.08 -8.17
C SER A 131 -26.63 12.09 -7.24
N SER A 132 -26.54 12.82 -6.13
CA SER A 132 -27.67 13.09 -5.25
C SER A 132 -27.94 14.59 -5.19
N GLY A 133 -29.20 14.99 -5.37
CA GLY A 133 -29.61 16.39 -5.27
C GLY A 133 -29.27 17.00 -3.90
N SER A 134 -28.98 18.30 -3.88
CA SER A 134 -28.77 19.02 -2.63
C SER A 134 -30.09 19.16 -1.87
N ILE A 135 -30.11 18.72 -0.61
CA ILE A 135 -31.27 18.85 0.27
C ILE A 135 -31.46 20.36 0.60
N ASN A 136 -32.67 20.90 0.42
CA ASN A 136 -33.11 22.27 0.76
C ASN A 136 -32.92 23.41 -0.26
N ASN A 137 -32.61 23.15 -1.53
CA ASN A 137 -32.66 24.18 -2.57
C ASN A 137 -33.75 23.83 -3.60
N ASP A 138 -34.67 24.77 -3.83
CA ASP A 138 -35.78 24.71 -4.80
C ASP A 138 -35.32 24.82 -6.26
N THR A 139 -34.01 24.92 -6.47
CA THR A 139 -33.39 24.92 -7.78
C THR A 139 -32.56 23.64 -7.88
N ASP A 140 -32.93 22.76 -8.82
CA ASP A 140 -32.13 21.63 -9.31
C ASP A 140 -30.87 22.18 -9.99
N VAL A 141 -30.04 22.94 -9.28
CA VAL A 141 -28.85 23.62 -9.82
C VAL A 141 -27.60 23.08 -9.16
N PHE A 142 -27.68 22.49 -7.95
CA PHE A 142 -26.56 21.89 -7.25
C PHE A 142 -26.81 20.43 -6.87
N ALA A 143 -25.84 19.57 -7.13
CA ALA A 143 -25.86 18.17 -6.74
C ALA A 143 -24.52 17.73 -6.14
N TYR A 144 -24.59 16.72 -5.28
CA TYR A 144 -23.42 16.02 -4.77
C TYR A 144 -23.12 14.82 -5.66
N HIS A 145 -21.93 14.79 -6.24
CA HIS A 145 -21.41 13.66 -6.97
C HIS A 145 -20.59 12.79 -6.02
N GLU A 146 -20.96 11.52 -5.91
CA GLU A 146 -20.34 10.52 -5.05
C GLU A 146 -19.43 9.61 -5.87
N PHE A 147 -18.21 9.44 -5.37
CA PHE A 147 -17.15 8.64 -5.97
C PHE A 147 -16.62 7.63 -4.95
N SER A 148 -16.15 6.49 -5.44
CA SER A 148 -15.44 5.48 -4.66
C SER A 148 -14.04 5.31 -5.23
N THR A 149 -13.03 5.46 -4.38
CA THR A 149 -11.63 5.25 -4.72
C THR A 149 -11.09 4.06 -3.93
N LEU A 150 -10.70 3.01 -4.65
CA LEU A 150 -9.99 1.85 -4.15
C LEU A 150 -8.47 2.11 -4.26
N GLY A 151 -7.76 2.19 -3.14
CA GLY A 151 -6.31 2.13 -3.09
C GLY A 151 -5.83 0.71 -2.85
N ALA A 152 -4.79 0.30 -3.55
CA ALA A 152 -4.13 -0.97 -3.35
C ALA A 152 -2.62 -0.80 -3.38
N ALA A 153 -1.93 -1.58 -2.56
CA ALA A 153 -0.48 -1.66 -2.65
C ALA A 153 0.02 -3.05 -2.28
N TYR A 154 1.07 -3.47 -2.97
CA TYR A 154 1.66 -4.79 -2.85
C TYR A 154 3.16 -4.73 -3.09
N LEU A 155 3.88 -5.73 -2.58
CA LEU A 155 5.32 -5.86 -2.76
C LEU A 155 5.60 -6.75 -3.99
N LEU A 156 6.28 -6.23 -5.02
CA LEU A 156 6.80 -7.04 -6.14
C LEU A 156 7.96 -7.89 -5.66
N ALA A 157 7.69 -9.08 -5.17
CA ALA A 157 8.74 -10.06 -4.97
C ALA A 157 8.72 -11.08 -6.10
N ASP A 158 9.91 -11.43 -6.56
CA ASP A 158 10.24 -12.63 -7.36
C ASP A 158 9.79 -13.94 -6.66
N VAL A 159 9.25 -13.82 -5.45
CA VAL A 159 8.67 -14.88 -4.62
C VAL A 159 7.34 -14.33 -4.08
N ASN A 160 6.24 -14.98 -4.40
CA ASN A 160 4.86 -14.67 -4.00
C ASN A 160 4.71 -14.34 -2.49
N LEU A 161 4.97 -13.09 -2.09
CA LEU A 161 4.80 -12.61 -0.72
C LEU A 161 3.35 -12.15 -0.54
N PRO A 162 2.63 -12.61 0.50
CA PRO A 162 1.19 -12.34 0.68
C PRO A 162 0.89 -10.92 1.18
N PHE A 163 1.84 -10.00 1.04
CA PHE A 163 1.73 -8.63 1.54
C PHE A 163 1.05 -7.77 0.47
N ALA A 164 -0.27 -7.73 0.55
CA ALA A 164 -1.12 -6.84 -0.22
C ALA A 164 -2.13 -6.20 0.71
N TYR A 165 -2.29 -4.89 0.59
CA TYR A 165 -3.31 -4.15 1.32
C TYR A 165 -4.20 -3.39 0.35
N GLN A 166 -5.50 -3.41 0.62
CA GLN A 166 -6.50 -2.67 -0.14
C GLN A 166 -7.37 -1.87 0.83
N ASN A 167 -7.67 -0.64 0.46
CA ASN A 167 -8.67 0.17 1.14
C ASN A 167 -9.59 0.85 0.12
N ASN A 168 -10.84 1.10 0.52
CA ASN A 168 -11.82 1.83 -0.28
C ASN A 168 -12.31 3.03 0.50
N GLN A 169 -12.19 4.22 -0.10
CA GLN A 169 -12.72 5.46 0.44
C GLN A 169 -13.79 6.04 -0.48
N HIS A 170 -14.90 6.43 0.14
CA HIS A 170 -16.00 7.11 -0.54
C HIS A 170 -15.90 8.60 -0.26
N TRP A 171 -16.03 9.41 -1.30
CA TRP A 171 -15.93 10.86 -1.17
C TRP A 171 -16.94 11.55 -2.09
N LYS A 172 -17.25 12.80 -1.72
CA LYS A 172 -18.29 13.58 -2.39
C LYS A 172 -17.75 14.93 -2.79
N ILE A 173 -18.18 15.41 -3.95
CA ILE A 173 -17.93 16.76 -4.42
C ILE A 173 -19.26 17.41 -4.78
N SER A 174 -19.45 18.65 -4.33
CA SER A 174 -20.59 19.48 -4.72
C SER A 174 -20.28 20.14 -6.06
N GLY A 175 -21.20 20.03 -7.01
CA GLY A 175 -21.12 20.66 -8.33
C GLY A 175 -22.51 21.05 -8.82
N THR A 176 -22.62 21.44 -10.08
CA THR A 176 -23.92 21.72 -10.68
C THR A 176 -24.69 20.42 -10.98
N SER A 177 -26.02 20.46 -10.90
CA SER A 177 -26.91 19.30 -11.11
C SER A 177 -26.93 18.78 -12.55
N GLN A 178 -26.82 19.69 -13.53
CA GLN A 178 -26.71 19.43 -14.98
C GLN A 178 -25.31 18.94 -15.33
N GLY A 179 -24.61 18.34 -14.36
CA GLY A 179 -23.17 18.20 -14.33
C GLY A 179 -22.60 17.83 -15.69
N PHE A 180 -21.55 18.54 -16.08
CA PHE A 180 -20.48 18.02 -16.92
C PHE A 180 -21.05 17.23 -18.14
N SER A 181 -21.47 17.93 -19.20
CA SER A 181 -22.06 17.31 -20.40
C SER A 181 -21.03 17.14 -21.54
N MET A 182 -20.33 16.00 -21.59
CA MET A 182 -19.74 15.47 -22.82
C MET A 182 -20.05 13.98 -22.99
N THR A 183 -20.73 13.60 -24.07
CA THR A 183 -21.19 12.21 -24.29
C THR A 183 -20.04 11.21 -24.46
N ALA A 184 -20.12 10.08 -23.75
CA ALA A 184 -19.11 8.98 -23.76
C ALA A 184 -18.85 8.31 -25.12
N ARG A 185 -19.57 8.69 -26.19
CA ARG A 185 -19.40 8.15 -27.55
C ARG A 185 -18.15 8.68 -28.26
N ASP A 186 -17.63 9.83 -27.85
CA ASP A 186 -16.57 10.53 -28.58
C ASP A 186 -15.14 10.20 -28.11
N LEU A 187 -14.96 9.42 -27.03
CA LEU A 187 -13.67 9.33 -26.32
C LEU A 187 -12.99 7.96 -26.31
N GLY A 188 -13.53 6.95 -27.01
CA GLY A 188 -12.78 5.71 -27.33
C GLY A 188 -12.19 4.92 -26.15
N MET A 189 -12.60 5.17 -24.89
CA MET A 189 -12.02 4.50 -23.72
C MET A 189 -12.60 3.10 -23.54
N GLN A 190 -11.72 2.10 -23.61
CA GLN A 190 -12.04 0.72 -23.23
C GLN A 190 -12.36 0.66 -21.73
N ARG A 191 -13.45 -0.02 -21.39
CA ARG A 191 -13.81 -0.37 -20.00
C ARG A 191 -12.82 -1.41 -19.47
N SER A 192 -11.66 -0.99 -18.98
CA SER A 192 -10.73 -1.87 -18.25
C SER A 192 -11.12 -1.90 -16.77
N PHE A 193 -11.59 -3.05 -16.29
CA PHE A 193 -11.89 -3.30 -14.88
C PHE A 193 -10.59 -3.50 -14.09
N CYS A 194 -9.98 -2.42 -13.61
CA CYS A 194 -8.74 -2.51 -12.83
C CYS A 194 -8.96 -3.04 -11.42
N SER A 195 -10.14 -2.83 -10.80
CA SER A 195 -10.46 -3.42 -9.49
C SER A 195 -10.38 -4.95 -9.48
N GLN A 196 -10.52 -5.60 -10.63
CA GLN A 196 -10.42 -7.05 -10.77
C GLN A 196 -8.97 -7.51 -10.91
N GLN A 197 -8.13 -6.74 -11.64
CA GLN A 197 -6.69 -6.99 -11.78
C GLN A 197 -5.87 -6.64 -10.53
N ILE A 198 -6.43 -5.81 -9.65
CA ILE A 198 -5.85 -5.48 -8.34
C ILE A 198 -6.03 -6.62 -7.32
N LYS A 199 -6.98 -7.54 -7.57
CA LYS A 199 -7.32 -8.65 -6.66
C LYS A 199 -6.61 -9.97 -6.98
N ASP A 200 -6.04 -10.08 -8.18
CA ASP A 200 -5.27 -11.24 -8.64
C ASP A 200 -3.76 -10.98 -8.50
#